data_AF-A0A800A1I8-F1
#
_entry.id   AF-A0A800A1I8-F1
#
_cell.length_a   1.000
_cell.length_b   1.000
_cell.length_c   1.000
_cell.angle_alpha   90.00
_cell.angle_beta   90.00
_cell.angle_gamma   90.00
#
_symmetry.space_group_name_H-M   'P 1'
#
loop_
_entity.id
_entity.type
_entity.pdbx_description
1 polymer ?
#
loop_
_entity_poly.entity_id
_entity_poly.type
_entity_poly.pdbx_seq_one_letter_code
_entity_poly.pdbx_strand_id
1 'polypeptide(L)'
;MELSPLARERLAKIGELSSAEKERLKFSEQLTAVLADYFTDKLNADELWLKLKEFKDRGQEFMVKEAQLRLLSAVSLGGSNLDFERCRRGILACETLQERNRCTELELALDSMEALRQQYQREKEETFNSMREGIQKQVEMAVRQVVRQVGNRKVAVDVDGSVEASVKASPQWREFLMKHEKVFNEKFDAYLAKVRMLIQ
;
A
#
# COMPACT_ATOMS: atom_id res chain seq x y z
N MET A 1 -38.09 20.28 9.49
CA MET A 1 -37.96 19.08 10.34
C MET A 1 -37.17 19.49 11.57
N GLU A 2 -37.74 19.36 12.77
CA GLU A 2 -37.02 19.70 14.00
C GLU A 2 -36.21 18.49 14.50
N LEU A 3 -34.92 18.71 14.79
CA LEU A 3 -34.03 17.69 15.37
C LEU A 3 -34.50 17.31 16.79
N SER A 4 -34.47 16.01 17.09
CA SER A 4 -34.92 15.47 18.39
C SER A 4 -34.09 16.02 19.56
N PRO A 5 -34.65 16.09 20.78
CA PRO A 5 -33.94 16.59 21.96
C PRO A 5 -32.60 15.89 22.22
N LEU A 6 -32.55 14.56 21.98
CA LEU A 6 -31.34 13.75 22.10
C LEU A 6 -30.28 14.10 21.04
N ALA A 7 -30.71 14.48 19.83
CA ALA A 7 -29.80 14.93 18.77
C ALA A 7 -29.21 16.31 19.08
N ARG A 8 -29.99 17.22 19.69
CA ARG A 8 -29.50 18.53 20.16
C ARG A 8 -28.49 18.38 21.29
N GLU A 9 -28.72 17.47 22.24
CA GLU A 9 -27.79 17.21 23.34
C GLU A 9 -26.48 16.56 22.87
N ARG A 10 -26.54 15.66 21.86
CA ARG A 10 -25.35 15.07 21.23
C ARG A 10 -24.55 16.09 20.43
N LEU A 11 -25.21 16.99 19.70
CA LEU A 11 -24.56 18.11 18.99
C LEU A 11 -23.91 19.11 19.96
N ALA A 12 -24.58 19.43 21.07
CA ALA A 12 -24.04 20.30 22.11
C ALA A 12 -22.79 19.72 22.79
N LYS A 13 -22.70 18.39 22.93
CA LYS A 13 -21.51 17.69 23.47
C LYS A 13 -20.32 17.66 22.50
N ILE A 14 -20.56 17.82 21.20
CA ILE A 14 -19.51 17.82 20.17
C ILE A 14 -18.87 19.22 20.04
N GLY A 15 -19.56 20.29 20.47
CA GLY A 15 -19.05 21.66 20.42
C GLY A 15 -18.84 22.17 18.99
N GLU A 16 -18.87 23.49 18.79
CA GLU A 16 -18.39 24.05 17.52
C GLU A 16 -16.86 23.95 17.48
N LEU A 17 -16.30 23.53 16.34
CA LEU A 17 -14.86 23.51 16.13
C LEU A 17 -14.27 24.89 16.46
N SER A 18 -13.24 24.89 17.29
CA SER A 18 -12.45 26.09 17.59
C SER A 18 -11.84 26.65 16.31
N SER A 19 -11.48 27.94 16.31
CA SER A 19 -10.84 28.59 15.16
C SER A 19 -9.55 27.86 14.72
N ALA A 20 -8.78 27.34 15.68
CA ALA A 20 -7.57 26.56 15.41
C ALA A 20 -7.88 25.20 14.74
N GLU A 21 -8.96 24.53 15.13
CA GLU A 21 -9.39 23.29 14.48
C GLU A 21 -9.94 23.53 13.08
N LYS A 22 -10.69 24.62 12.88
CA LYS A 22 -11.16 25.04 11.55
C LYS A 22 -10.01 25.35 10.60
N GLU A 23 -8.95 26.00 11.09
CA GLU A 23 -7.75 26.25 10.28
C GLU A 23 -6.98 24.98 9.96
N ARG A 24 -6.77 24.09 10.94
CA ARG A 24 -6.15 22.78 10.70
C ARG A 24 -6.92 21.95 9.67
N LEU A 25 -8.26 21.99 9.71
CA LEU A 25 -9.09 21.30 8.73
C LEU A 25 -8.85 21.84 7.32
N LYS A 26 -8.85 23.16 7.13
CA LYS A 26 -8.55 23.79 5.82
C LYS A 26 -7.18 23.38 5.30
N PHE A 27 -6.17 23.36 6.16
CA PHE A 27 -4.81 22.95 5.79
C PHE A 27 -4.73 21.47 5.42
N SER A 28 -5.45 20.61 6.16
CA SER A 28 -5.58 19.19 5.83
C SER A 28 -6.25 18.98 4.46
N GLU A 29 -7.30 19.74 4.15
CA GLU A 29 -8.01 19.68 2.86
C GLU A 29 -7.11 20.13 1.70
N GLN A 30 -6.38 21.24 1.86
CA GLN A 30 -5.41 21.72 0.86
C GLN A 30 -4.33 20.69 0.58
N LEU A 31 -3.74 20.12 1.63
CA LEU A 31 -2.73 19.07 1.48
C LEU A 31 -3.32 17.81 0.82
N THR A 32 -4.57 17.46 1.14
CA THR A 32 -5.27 16.33 0.50
C THR A 32 -5.41 16.54 -1.00
N ALA A 33 -5.78 17.75 -1.44
CA ALA A 33 -5.88 18.07 -2.87
C ALA A 33 -4.53 17.95 -3.58
N VAL A 34 -3.47 18.52 -3.00
CA VAL A 34 -2.10 18.43 -3.56
C VAL A 34 -1.63 16.98 -3.66
N LEU A 35 -1.82 16.18 -2.61
CA LEU A 35 -1.43 14.78 -2.63
C LEU A 35 -2.29 13.96 -3.60
N ALA A 36 -3.57 14.26 -3.75
CA ALA A 36 -4.42 13.60 -4.73
C ALA A 36 -3.94 13.84 -6.16
N ASP A 37 -3.56 15.08 -6.50
CA ASP A 37 -2.98 15.39 -7.81
C ASP A 37 -1.63 14.69 -8.01
N TYR A 38 -0.82 14.57 -6.96
CA TYR A 38 0.43 13.80 -6.99
C TYR A 38 0.22 12.29 -7.20
N PHE A 39 -0.75 11.69 -6.50
CA PHE A 39 -1.07 10.27 -6.66
C PHE A 39 -1.72 9.97 -8.02
N THR A 40 -2.35 10.95 -8.66
CA THR A 40 -3.01 10.82 -9.97
C THR A 40 -2.15 11.26 -11.16
N ASP A 41 -0.82 11.38 -10.98
CA ASP A 41 0.13 11.78 -12.02
C ASP A 41 -0.06 13.19 -12.61
N LYS A 42 -0.91 14.02 -12.00
CA LYS A 42 -1.04 15.42 -12.38
C LYS A 42 0.08 16.29 -11.82
N LEU A 43 0.75 15.83 -10.77
CA LEU A 43 1.96 16.42 -10.22
C LEU A 43 3.07 15.37 -10.16
N ASN A 44 4.27 15.77 -10.56
CA ASN A 44 5.51 15.02 -10.31
C ASN A 44 6.14 15.42 -8.96
N ALA A 45 7.29 14.80 -8.63
CA ALA A 45 7.96 15.01 -7.34
C ALA A 45 8.50 16.43 -7.16
N ASP A 46 9.00 17.07 -8.22
CA ASP A 46 9.52 18.44 -8.18
C ASP A 46 8.38 19.46 -8.04
N GLU A 47 7.24 19.19 -8.69
CA GLU A 47 6.04 20.01 -8.56
C GLU A 47 5.41 19.89 -7.17
N LEU A 48 5.36 18.67 -6.60
CA LEU A 48 4.98 18.44 -5.21
C LEU A 48 5.91 19.20 -4.26
N TRP A 49 7.22 19.11 -4.49
CA TRP A 49 8.23 19.82 -3.71
C TRP A 49 7.99 21.33 -3.72
N LEU A 50 7.73 21.91 -4.89
CA LEU A 50 7.49 23.35 -5.03
C LEU A 50 6.25 23.78 -4.25
N LYS A 51 5.15 23.01 -4.32
CA LYS A 51 3.93 23.27 -3.55
C LYS A 51 4.16 23.21 -2.05
N LEU A 52 4.90 22.21 -1.57
CA LEU A 52 5.22 22.06 -0.16
C LEU A 52 6.18 23.15 0.33
N LYS A 53 7.10 23.60 -0.51
CA LYS A 53 7.94 24.76 -0.23
C LYS A 53 7.13 26.04 -0.09
N GLU A 54 6.17 26.30 -0.98
CA GLU A 54 5.27 27.45 -0.87
C GLU A 54 4.51 27.47 0.47
N PHE A 55 4.08 26.31 0.97
CA PHE A 55 3.47 26.20 2.29
C PHE A 55 4.48 26.48 3.41
N LYS A 56 5.68 25.90 3.33
CA LYS A 56 6.75 26.16 4.30
C LYS A 56 7.09 27.65 4.40
N ASP A 57 7.27 28.31 3.25
CA ASP A 57 7.63 29.74 3.17
C ASP A 57 6.54 30.67 3.76
N ARG A 58 5.28 30.18 3.83
CA ARG A 58 4.15 30.86 4.50
C ARG A 58 4.06 30.55 6.00
N GLY A 59 5.05 29.88 6.58
CA GLY A 59 5.07 29.48 7.98
C GLY A 59 4.28 28.20 8.30
N GLN A 60 3.91 27.42 7.27
CA GLN A 60 3.12 26.18 7.43
C GLN A 60 4.00 24.93 7.35
N GLU A 61 5.16 24.95 8.01
CA GLU A 61 6.14 23.86 7.95
C GLU A 61 5.57 22.50 8.38
N PHE A 62 4.58 22.48 9.27
CA PHE A 62 3.89 21.25 9.68
C PHE A 62 3.25 20.50 8.49
N MET A 63 2.92 21.18 7.39
CA MET A 63 2.38 20.54 6.18
C MET A 63 3.39 19.64 5.50
N VAL A 64 4.68 19.98 5.52
CA VAL A 64 5.75 19.16 4.91
C VAL A 64 5.83 17.82 5.64
N LYS A 65 5.81 17.87 6.97
CA LYS A 65 5.83 16.66 7.82
C LYS A 65 4.56 15.83 7.67
N GLU A 66 3.40 16.47 7.66
CA GLU A 66 2.12 15.79 7.41
C GLU A 66 2.10 15.12 6.03
N ALA A 67 2.67 15.76 4.99
CA ALA A 67 2.78 15.19 3.66
C ALA A 67 3.64 13.91 3.66
N GLN A 68 4.81 13.93 4.31
CA GLN A 68 5.65 12.72 4.46
C GLN A 68 4.91 11.59 5.16
N LEU A 69 4.20 11.89 6.25
CA LEU A 69 3.45 10.87 7.00
C LEU A 69 2.33 10.26 6.17
N ARG A 70 1.64 11.06 5.35
CA ARG A 70 0.59 10.57 4.44
C ARG A 70 1.15 9.73 3.31
N LEU A 71 2.26 10.15 2.70
CA LEU A 71 2.97 9.35 1.69
C LEU A 71 3.44 8.03 2.27
N LEU A 72 4.02 8.04 3.47
CA LEU A 72 4.42 6.83 4.18
C LEU A 72 3.21 5.92 4.47
N SER A 73 2.07 6.49 4.85
CA SER A 73 0.85 5.71 5.12
C SER A 73 0.24 5.05 3.88
N ALA A 74 0.57 5.53 2.68
CA ALA A 74 0.16 4.93 1.41
C ALA A 74 1.05 3.74 1.00
N VAL A 75 2.21 3.56 1.64
CA VAL A 75 3.13 2.45 1.36
C VAL A 75 2.56 1.16 1.95
N SER A 76 2.42 0.14 1.10
CA SER A 76 1.89 -1.18 1.49
C SER A 76 2.85 -2.30 1.09
N LEU A 77 2.87 -3.37 1.87
CA LEU A 77 3.73 -4.54 1.62
C LEU A 77 3.44 -5.18 0.25
N GLY A 78 2.16 -5.36 -0.07
CA GLY A 78 1.68 -5.98 -1.30
C GLY A 78 1.45 -5.03 -2.48
N GLY A 79 1.72 -3.73 -2.33
CA GLY A 79 1.45 -2.73 -3.36
C GLY A 79 2.39 -2.84 -4.57
N SER A 80 2.12 -2.04 -5.61
CA SER A 80 2.97 -2.01 -6.80
C SER A 80 4.32 -1.32 -6.53
N ASN A 81 5.36 -1.68 -7.28
CA ASN A 81 6.67 -1.02 -7.21
C ASN A 81 6.60 0.43 -7.70
N LEU A 82 5.72 0.72 -8.66
CA LEU A 82 5.50 2.08 -9.15
C LEU A 82 4.94 2.98 -8.04
N ASP A 83 3.93 2.51 -7.30
CA ASP A 83 3.35 3.27 -6.19
C ASP A 83 4.35 3.46 -5.05
N PHE A 84 5.21 2.46 -4.81
CA PHE A 84 6.29 2.58 -3.84
C PHE A 84 7.27 3.68 -4.23
N GLU A 85 7.78 3.64 -5.47
CA GLU A 85 8.77 4.59 -5.94
C GLU A 85 8.20 6.01 -5.97
N ARG A 86 6.91 6.16 -6.30
CA ARG A 86 6.19 7.42 -6.12
C ARG A 86 6.22 7.89 -4.67
N CYS A 87 5.81 7.05 -3.73
CA CYS A 87 5.85 7.42 -2.30
C CYS A 87 7.28 7.76 -1.84
N ARG A 88 8.28 6.96 -2.24
CA ARG A 88 9.70 7.15 -1.92
C ARG A 88 10.19 8.52 -2.40
N ARG A 89 9.95 8.87 -3.67
CA ARG A 89 10.32 10.19 -4.22
C ARG A 89 9.65 11.32 -3.48
N GLY A 90 8.35 11.22 -3.21
CA GLY A 90 7.62 12.25 -2.47
C GLY A 90 8.17 12.43 -1.05
N ILE A 91 8.44 11.33 -0.33
CA ILE A 91 8.99 11.36 1.04
C ILE A 91 10.36 12.05 1.06
N LEU A 92 11.24 11.71 0.13
CA LEU A 92 12.57 12.29 0.01
C LEU A 92 12.50 13.76 -0.41
N ALA A 93 11.62 14.11 -1.35
CA ALA A 93 11.38 15.50 -1.73
C ALA A 93 10.99 16.34 -0.51
N CYS A 94 10.04 15.89 0.30
CA CYS A 94 9.70 16.56 1.54
C CYS A 94 10.88 16.65 2.53
N GLU A 95 11.75 15.64 2.59
CA GLU A 95 12.89 15.61 3.53
C GLU A 95 13.92 16.70 3.20
N THR A 96 14.13 16.98 1.91
CA THR A 96 15.02 18.07 1.48
C THR A 96 14.54 19.46 1.89
N LEU A 97 13.25 19.62 2.22
CA LEU A 97 12.68 20.86 2.73
C LEU A 97 12.90 21.02 4.25
N GLN A 98 13.35 19.99 4.96
CA GLN A 98 13.57 20.07 6.40
C GLN A 98 14.96 20.60 6.75
N GLU A 99 15.09 21.26 7.90
CA GLU A 99 16.37 21.84 8.34
C GLU A 99 17.41 20.77 8.70
N ARG A 100 16.99 19.67 9.35
CA ARG A 100 17.90 18.59 9.76
C ARG A 100 18.33 17.69 8.60
N ASN A 101 17.54 17.67 7.52
CA ASN A 101 17.75 16.91 6.28
C ASN A 101 18.44 15.54 6.49
N ARG A 102 17.63 14.52 6.78
CA ARG A 102 18.08 13.14 7.02
C ARG A 102 17.94 12.26 5.78
N CYS A 103 18.07 12.84 4.58
CA CYS A 103 17.84 12.12 3.31
C CYS A 103 18.58 10.78 3.26
N THR A 104 19.88 10.73 3.61
CA THR A 104 20.66 9.49 3.58
C THR A 104 20.11 8.40 4.50
N GLU A 105 19.72 8.75 5.73
CA GLU A 105 19.14 7.78 6.69
C GLU A 105 17.78 7.28 6.21
N LEU A 106 17.00 8.19 5.61
CA LEU A 106 15.66 7.92 5.10
C LEU A 106 15.70 7.04 3.85
N GLU A 107 16.60 7.34 2.91
CA GLU A 107 16.89 6.53 1.73
C GLU A 107 17.26 5.10 2.14
N LEU A 108 18.21 4.93 3.05
CA LEU A 108 18.63 3.60 3.50
C LEU A 108 17.47 2.81 4.15
N ALA A 109 16.61 3.49 4.91
CA ALA A 109 15.43 2.87 5.51
C ALA A 109 14.38 2.47 4.46
N LEU A 110 14.17 3.30 3.44
CA LEU A 110 13.26 3.03 2.33
C LEU A 110 13.79 1.90 1.43
N ASP A 111 15.09 1.86 1.15
CA ASP A 111 15.72 0.79 0.35
C ASP A 111 15.59 -0.57 1.07
N SER A 112 15.75 -0.58 2.40
CA SER A 112 15.52 -1.79 3.21
C SER A 112 14.07 -2.27 3.14
N MET A 113 13.13 -1.34 3.12
CA MET A 113 11.70 -1.62 2.97
C MET A 113 11.36 -2.13 1.56
N GLU A 114 12.00 -1.57 0.53
CA GLU A 114 11.86 -2.04 -0.86
C GLU A 114 12.35 -3.48 -1.00
N ALA A 115 13.55 -3.77 -0.49
CA ALA A 115 14.13 -5.12 -0.52
C ALA A 115 13.18 -6.14 0.13
N LEU A 116 12.58 -5.79 1.28
CA LEU A 116 11.58 -6.64 1.94
C LEU A 116 10.34 -6.87 1.06
N ARG A 117 9.82 -5.83 0.41
CA ARG A 117 8.66 -5.95 -0.49
C ARG A 117 8.94 -6.82 -1.70
N GLN A 118 10.11 -6.65 -2.31
CA GLN A 118 10.52 -7.48 -3.44
C GLN A 118 10.68 -8.94 -3.02
N GLN A 119 11.25 -9.19 -1.83
CA GLN A 119 11.35 -10.53 -1.28
C GLN A 119 9.97 -11.15 -1.01
N TYR A 120 9.04 -10.39 -0.44
CA TYR A 120 7.65 -10.83 -0.20
C TYR A 120 6.98 -11.31 -1.49
N GLN A 121 7.11 -10.56 -2.59
CA GLN A 121 6.51 -10.91 -3.87
C GLN A 121 7.19 -12.11 -4.52
N ARG A 122 8.52 -12.15 -4.53
CA ARG A 122 9.28 -13.28 -5.09
C ARG A 122 8.93 -14.60 -4.42
N GLU A 123 9.00 -14.66 -3.09
CA GLU A 123 8.70 -15.89 -2.35
C GLU A 123 7.26 -16.37 -2.55
N LYS A 124 6.32 -15.42 -2.65
CA LYS A 124 4.91 -15.70 -2.95
C LYS A 124 4.74 -16.29 -4.35
N GLU A 125 5.38 -15.71 -5.35
CA GLU A 125 5.32 -16.15 -6.75
C GLU A 125 6.01 -17.50 -6.96
N GLU A 126 7.22 -17.69 -6.41
CA GLU A 126 7.96 -18.95 -6.48
C GLU A 126 7.16 -20.10 -5.85
N THR A 127 6.57 -19.88 -4.68
CA THR A 127 5.75 -20.88 -4.01
C THR A 127 4.49 -21.20 -4.81
N PHE A 128 3.83 -20.18 -5.37
CA PHE A 128 2.66 -20.37 -6.22
C PHE A 128 2.98 -21.22 -7.45
N ASN A 129 4.08 -20.90 -8.14
CA ASN A 129 4.51 -21.61 -9.35
C ASN A 129 4.89 -23.06 -9.05
N SER A 130 5.59 -23.32 -7.94
CA SER A 130 5.92 -24.68 -7.50
C SER A 130 4.65 -25.53 -7.24
N MET A 131 3.65 -24.96 -6.56
CA MET A 131 2.37 -25.65 -6.35
C MET A 131 1.61 -25.87 -7.67
N ARG A 132 1.62 -24.88 -8.56
CA ARG A 132 1.01 -24.95 -9.89
C ARG A 132 1.58 -26.10 -10.70
N GLU A 133 2.90 -26.26 -10.74
CA GLU A 133 3.56 -27.36 -11.46
C GLU A 133 3.16 -28.74 -10.90
N GLY A 134 3.03 -28.85 -9.58
CA GLY A 134 2.58 -30.07 -8.93
C GLY A 134 1.15 -30.45 -9.30
N ILE A 135 0.23 -29.48 -9.28
CA ILE A 135 -1.19 -29.69 -9.59
C ILE A 135 -1.40 -29.89 -11.10
N GLN A 136 -0.68 -29.16 -11.95
CA GLN A 136 -0.73 -29.31 -13.41
C GLN A 136 -0.50 -30.77 -13.83
N LYS A 137 0.53 -31.42 -13.27
CA LYS A 137 0.82 -32.83 -13.55
C LYS A 137 -0.34 -33.75 -13.16
N GLN A 138 -1.03 -33.46 -12.07
CA GLN A 138 -2.17 -34.25 -11.61
C GLN A 138 -3.39 -34.06 -12.53
N VAL A 139 -3.70 -32.81 -12.89
CA VAL A 139 -4.83 -32.48 -13.76
C VAL A 139 -4.62 -33.05 -15.16
N GLU A 140 -3.42 -32.94 -15.72
CA GLU A 140 -3.10 -33.54 -17.02
C GLU A 140 -3.26 -35.06 -17.04
N MET A 141 -2.84 -35.75 -15.98
CA MET A 141 -3.05 -37.19 -15.84
C MET A 141 -4.55 -37.54 -15.79
N ALA A 142 -5.33 -36.78 -15.01
CA ALA A 142 -6.78 -36.97 -14.92
C ALA A 142 -7.47 -36.75 -16.27
N VAL A 143 -7.11 -35.67 -16.99
CA VAL A 143 -7.65 -35.40 -18.34
C VAL A 143 -7.32 -36.52 -19.32
N ARG A 144 -6.07 -37.04 -19.31
CA ARG A 144 -5.69 -38.18 -20.16
C ARG A 144 -6.50 -39.44 -19.84
N GLN A 145 -6.80 -39.71 -18.57
CA GLN A 145 -7.65 -40.84 -18.17
C GLN A 145 -9.09 -40.66 -18.66
N VAL A 146 -9.67 -39.47 -18.51
CA VAL A 146 -11.03 -39.15 -18.98
C VAL A 146 -11.14 -39.29 -20.50
N VAL A 147 -10.16 -38.76 -21.25
CA VAL A 147 -10.14 -38.88 -22.72
C VAL A 147 -10.08 -40.34 -23.17
N ARG A 148 -9.30 -41.19 -22.47
CA ARG A 148 -9.25 -42.64 -22.74
C ARG A 148 -10.57 -43.35 -22.47
N GLN A 149 -11.33 -42.92 -21.47
CA GLN A 149 -12.62 -43.53 -21.10
C GLN A 149 -13.79 -43.06 -21.97
N VAL A 150 -13.79 -41.79 -22.40
CA VAL A 150 -14.97 -41.16 -23.02
C VAL A 150 -15.01 -41.29 -24.54
N GLY A 151 -13.91 -41.72 -25.19
CA GLY A 151 -13.88 -42.10 -26.61
C GLY A 151 -14.37 -41.00 -27.58
N ASN A 152 -13.45 -40.21 -28.14
CA ASN A 152 -13.68 -39.20 -29.20
C ASN A 152 -14.77 -38.13 -28.98
N ARG A 153 -15.40 -38.03 -27.81
CA ARG A 153 -16.17 -36.84 -27.44
C ARG A 153 -15.19 -35.72 -27.10
N LYS A 154 -15.14 -34.67 -27.94
CA LYS A 154 -14.31 -33.47 -27.71
C LYS A 154 -14.78 -32.79 -26.42
N VAL A 155 -14.10 -33.07 -25.30
CA VAL A 155 -14.22 -32.29 -24.07
C VAL A 155 -13.14 -31.21 -24.14
N ALA A 156 -13.54 -29.95 -24.29
CA ALA A 156 -12.64 -28.82 -24.10
C ALA A 156 -12.53 -28.55 -22.59
N VAL A 157 -11.41 -28.95 -21.98
CA VAL A 157 -11.12 -28.66 -20.57
C VAL A 157 -10.17 -27.48 -20.53
N ASP A 158 -10.58 -26.40 -19.86
CA ASP A 158 -9.67 -25.32 -19.47
C ASP A 158 -8.78 -25.80 -18.32
N VAL A 159 -7.66 -26.43 -18.69
CA VAL A 159 -6.70 -26.98 -17.73
C VAL A 159 -6.05 -25.86 -16.93
N ASP A 160 -5.78 -24.71 -17.55
CA ASP A 160 -5.02 -23.64 -16.92
C ASP A 160 -5.82 -22.94 -15.83
N GLY A 161 -7.05 -22.55 -16.14
CA GLY A 161 -7.98 -21.97 -15.16
C GLY A 161 -8.31 -22.94 -14.01
N SER A 162 -8.45 -24.23 -14.32
CA SER A 162 -8.70 -25.27 -13.30
C SER A 162 -7.51 -25.46 -12.36
N VAL A 163 -6.28 -25.40 -12.87
CA VAL A 163 -5.06 -25.57 -12.08
C VAL A 163 -4.84 -24.35 -11.18
N GLU A 164 -4.99 -23.13 -11.71
CA GLU A 164 -4.90 -21.90 -10.92
C GLU A 164 -5.92 -21.89 -9.78
N ALA A 165 -7.19 -22.21 -10.07
CA ALA A 165 -8.25 -22.27 -9.06
C ALA A 165 -7.95 -23.32 -7.98
N SER A 166 -7.40 -24.47 -8.38
CA SER A 166 -7.03 -25.54 -7.45
C SER A 166 -5.88 -25.15 -6.52
N VAL A 167 -4.85 -24.46 -7.03
CA VAL A 167 -3.76 -23.91 -6.19
C VAL A 167 -4.34 -22.93 -5.17
N LYS A 168 -5.12 -21.94 -5.63
CA LYS A 168 -5.71 -20.91 -4.77
C LYS A 168 -6.68 -21.46 -3.72
N ALA A 169 -7.38 -22.56 -4.04
CA ALA A 169 -8.28 -23.23 -3.11
C ALA A 169 -7.56 -24.19 -2.14
N SER A 170 -6.29 -24.54 -2.41
CA SER A 170 -5.58 -25.55 -1.64
C SER A 170 -5.31 -25.11 -0.18
N PRO A 171 -5.41 -26.02 0.80
CA PRO A 171 -5.05 -25.71 2.19
C PRO A 171 -3.59 -25.30 2.35
N GLN A 172 -2.69 -25.92 1.59
CA GLN A 172 -1.25 -25.63 1.60
C GLN A 172 -0.97 -24.17 1.20
N TRP A 173 -1.63 -23.68 0.14
CA TRP A 173 -1.49 -22.29 -0.28
C TRP A 173 -2.03 -21.30 0.77
N ARG A 174 -3.18 -21.60 1.38
CA ARG A 174 -3.76 -20.75 2.44
C ARG A 174 -2.87 -20.70 3.68
N GLU A 175 -2.33 -21.84 4.10
CA GLU A 175 -1.42 -21.91 5.25
C GLU A 175 -0.12 -21.16 4.98
N PHE A 176 0.43 -21.31 3.77
CA PHE A 176 1.59 -20.54 3.32
C PHE A 176 1.31 -19.03 3.39
N LEU A 177 0.22 -18.56 2.76
CA LEU A 177 -0.14 -17.15 2.77
C LEU A 177 -0.29 -16.59 4.18
N MET A 178 -0.97 -17.31 5.07
CA MET A 178 -1.17 -16.87 6.46
C MET A 178 0.18 -16.67 7.19
N LYS A 179 1.11 -17.62 7.06
CA LYS A 179 2.44 -17.53 7.68
C LYS A 179 3.28 -16.43 7.03
N HIS A 180 3.26 -16.37 5.71
CA HIS A 180 4.00 -15.40 4.89
C HIS A 180 3.58 -13.97 5.21
N GLU A 181 2.27 -13.70 5.19
CA GLU A 181 1.71 -12.40 5.53
C GLU A 181 2.05 -12.01 6.97
N LYS A 182 1.94 -12.93 7.93
CA LYS A 182 2.30 -12.62 9.32
C LYS A 182 3.75 -12.18 9.46
N VAL A 183 4.69 -12.99 8.97
CA VAL A 183 6.14 -12.73 9.12
C VAL A 183 6.54 -11.44 8.40
N PHE A 184 6.05 -11.21 7.20
CA PHE A 184 6.42 -10.02 6.43
C PHE A 184 5.74 -8.76 6.94
N ASN A 185 4.49 -8.82 7.40
CA ASN A 185 3.83 -7.65 8.01
C ASN A 185 4.55 -7.22 9.29
N GLU A 186 4.95 -8.15 10.17
CA GLU A 186 5.72 -7.81 11.38
C GLU A 186 7.03 -7.07 11.05
N LYS A 187 7.77 -7.54 10.04
CA LYS A 187 8.99 -6.88 9.57
C LYS A 187 8.70 -5.53 8.90
N PHE A 188 7.65 -5.46 8.12
CA PHE A 188 7.25 -4.25 7.40
C PHE A 188 6.81 -3.14 8.37
N ASP A 189 6.04 -3.49 9.40
CA ASP A 189 5.64 -2.57 10.47
C ASP A 189 6.86 -2.02 11.23
N ALA A 190 7.88 -2.86 11.46
CA ALA A 190 9.14 -2.41 12.06
C ALA A 190 9.87 -1.39 11.17
N TYR A 191 9.90 -1.58 9.85
CA TYR A 191 10.45 -0.60 8.92
C TYR A 191 9.62 0.68 8.85
N LEU A 192 8.28 0.58 8.82
CA LEU A 192 7.39 1.74 8.89
C LEU A 192 7.62 2.55 10.15
N ALA A 193 7.76 1.89 11.31
CA ALA A 193 8.08 2.55 12.57
C ALA A 193 9.44 3.24 12.52
N LYS A 194 10.47 2.59 11.94
CA LYS A 194 11.79 3.19 11.74
C LYS A 194 11.71 4.46 10.89
N VAL A 195 11.05 4.40 9.72
CA VAL A 195 10.88 5.56 8.84
C VAL A 195 10.08 6.67 9.54
N ARG A 196 9.04 6.33 10.30
CA ARG A 196 8.25 7.29 11.08
C ARG A 196 9.09 8.00 12.16
N MET A 197 10.01 7.31 12.81
CA MET A 197 10.97 7.93 13.76
C MET A 197 11.97 8.85 13.06
N LEU A 198 12.28 8.60 11.78
CA LEU A 198 13.17 9.48 11.00
C LEU A 198 12.50 10.81 10.66
N ILE A 199 11.19 10.76 10.34
CA ILE A 199 10.33 11.91 10.01
C ILE A 199 9.98 12.77 11.25
N GLN A 200 10.11 12.23 12.46
CA GLN A 200 9.73 12.91 13.70
C GLN A 200 10.73 13.99 14.12
#